data_AF-A0A9D6ZN58-F1
#
_entry.id   AF-A0A9D6ZN58-F1
#
_cell.length_a   1.000
_cell.length_b   1.000
_cell.length_c   1.000
_cell.angle_alpha   90.00
_cell.angle_beta   90.00
_cell.angle_gamma   90.00
#
_symmetry.space_group_name_H-M   'P 1'
#
loop_
_entity.id
_entity.type
_entity.pdbx_description
1 polymer ?
#
loop_
_entity_poly.entity_id
_entity_poly.type
_entity_poly.pdbx_seq_one_letter_code
_entity_poly.pdbx_strand_id
1 'polypeptide(L)'
;MQKINGGHLVGEGTYWNMKSGRLVELKSEGILPAEQDAVYYKVPFILLFLWGIASGALYIVFLPVTIIVMSFYLLGRRVFGGAFGQVRTSISFGWRPTEAYLAGKNKKEKKSNGK
;
A
#
# COMPACT_ATOMS: atom_id res chain seq x y z
N MET A 1 -23.78 26.06 -0.94
CA MET A 1 -23.51 25.05 -1.98
C MET A 1 -24.85 24.60 -2.54
N GLN A 2 -25.12 24.83 -3.83
CA GLN A 2 -26.39 24.44 -4.45
C GLN A 2 -26.33 22.97 -4.87
N LYS A 3 -27.36 22.20 -4.52
CA LYS A 3 -27.52 20.80 -4.90
C LYS A 3 -28.06 20.76 -6.33
N ILE A 4 -27.35 20.12 -7.25
CA ILE A 4 -27.79 19.99 -8.65
C ILE A 4 -28.05 18.52 -8.95
N ASN A 5 -29.25 18.22 -9.47
CA ASN A 5 -29.60 16.87 -9.88
C ASN A 5 -29.05 16.58 -11.29
N GLY A 6 -28.67 15.33 -11.55
CA GLY A 6 -28.28 14.88 -12.89
C GLY A 6 -29.37 15.16 -13.93
N GLY A 7 -28.96 15.51 -15.16
CA GLY A 7 -29.88 15.87 -16.24
C GLY A 7 -30.22 17.36 -16.37
N HIS A 8 -29.75 18.22 -15.47
CA HIS A 8 -29.86 19.68 -15.64
C HIS A 8 -28.76 20.26 -16.54
N LEU A 9 -29.13 21.27 -17.33
CA LEU A 9 -28.19 22.18 -18.00
C LEU A 9 -27.48 23.00 -16.93
N VAL A 10 -26.15 22.92 -16.91
CA VAL A 10 -25.32 23.71 -16.02
C VAL A 10 -24.22 24.43 -16.80
N GLY A 11 -23.80 25.57 -16.25
CA GLY A 11 -22.67 26.32 -16.79
C GLY A 11 -21.34 25.60 -16.57
N GLU A 12 -20.30 26.17 -17.15
CA GLU A 12 -18.93 25.68 -17.05
C GLU A 12 -18.45 25.49 -15.59
N GLY A 13 -17.55 24.53 -15.43
CA GLY A 13 -16.87 24.25 -14.17
C GLY A 13 -16.80 22.77 -13.83
N THR A 14 -16.27 22.50 -12.64
CA THR A 14 -16.05 21.15 -12.13
C THR A 14 -17.15 20.76 -11.16
N TYR A 15 -17.77 19.61 -11.39
CA TYR A 15 -18.86 19.08 -10.58
C TYR A 15 -18.49 17.72 -10.00
N TRP A 16 -18.71 17.56 -8.70
CA TRP A 16 -18.47 16.32 -7.98
C TRP A 16 -19.77 15.56 -7.76
N ASN A 17 -19.84 14.32 -8.23
CA ASN A 17 -20.93 13.39 -7.92
C ASN A 17 -20.66 12.69 -6.59
N MET A 18 -21.51 12.91 -5.58
CA MET A 18 -21.31 12.32 -4.25
C MET A 18 -21.57 10.81 -4.18
N LYS A 19 -22.40 10.24 -5.06
CA LYS A 19 -22.66 8.81 -5.09
C LYS A 19 -21.54 8.04 -5.77
N SER A 20 -21.10 8.50 -6.95
CA SER A 20 -20.08 7.79 -7.74
C SER A 20 -18.65 8.23 -7.40
N GLY A 21 -18.48 9.33 -6.67
CA GLY A 21 -17.16 9.92 -6.39
C GLY A 21 -16.47 10.49 -7.63
N ARG A 22 -17.20 10.64 -8.75
CA ARG A 22 -16.63 11.12 -10.00
C ARG A 22 -16.62 12.64 -10.08
N LEU A 23 -15.50 13.18 -10.53
CA LEU A 23 -15.35 14.56 -10.97
C LEU A 23 -15.71 14.65 -12.46
N VAL A 24 -16.65 15.52 -12.79
CA VAL A 24 -17.05 15.82 -14.17
C VAL A 24 -16.68 17.28 -14.46
N GLU A 25 -15.84 17.49 -15.46
CA GLU A 25 -15.44 18.81 -15.91
C GLU A 25 -16.24 19.19 -17.16
N LEU A 26 -16.97 20.31 -17.08
CA LEU A 26 -17.67 20.88 -18.22
C LEU A 26 -16.91 22.11 -18.71
N LYS A 27 -16.34 22.02 -19.92
CA LYS A 27 -15.63 23.11 -20.60
C LYS A 27 -16.56 24.17 -21.22
N SER A 28 -17.83 23.86 -21.38
CA SER A 28 -18.87 24.74 -21.89
C SER A 28 -20.20 24.38 -21.22
N GLU A 29 -21.25 25.18 -21.44
CA GLU A 29 -22.61 24.80 -21.06
C GLU A 29 -22.95 23.41 -21.59
N GLY A 30 -23.45 22.55 -20.71
CA GLY A 30 -23.69 21.16 -21.01
C GLY A 30 -24.61 20.49 -20.01
N ILE A 31 -25.08 19.30 -20.36
CA ILE A 31 -25.99 18.53 -19.53
C ILE A 31 -25.18 17.63 -18.61
N LEU A 32 -25.43 17.69 -17.30
CA LEU A 32 -24.82 16.76 -16.36
C LEU A 32 -25.34 15.34 -16.63
N PRO A 33 -24.49 14.30 -16.56
CA PRO A 33 -24.93 12.92 -16.76
C PRO A 33 -26.11 12.58 -15.86
N ALA A 34 -27.24 12.18 -16.46
CA ALA A 34 -28.46 11.81 -15.76
C ALA A 34 -28.34 10.37 -15.24
N GLU A 35 -27.49 10.19 -14.23
CA GLU A 35 -27.35 8.92 -13.50
C GLU A 35 -28.37 8.87 -12.36
N GLN A 36 -28.91 7.69 -12.05
CA GLN A 36 -30.03 7.55 -11.09
C GLN A 36 -29.64 8.10 -9.71
N ASP A 37 -30.40 9.08 -9.21
CA ASP A 37 -30.14 9.80 -7.95
C ASP A 37 -28.75 10.46 -7.84
N ALA A 38 -28.10 10.77 -8.96
CA ALA A 38 -26.82 11.45 -8.94
C ALA A 38 -26.98 12.92 -8.51
N VAL A 39 -26.34 13.24 -7.39
CA VAL A 39 -26.30 14.59 -6.84
C VAL A 39 -24.92 15.18 -7.09
N TYR A 40 -24.90 16.29 -7.81
CA TYR A 40 -23.71 17.02 -8.18
C TYR A 40 -23.52 18.27 -7.32
N TYR A 41 -22.29 18.51 -6.90
CA TYR A 41 -21.85 19.71 -6.21
C TYR A 41 -20.81 20.44 -7.04
N LYS A 42 -20.98 21.75 -7.25
CA LYS A 42 -19.97 22.57 -7.91
C LYS A 42 -18.76 22.72 -6.99
N VAL A 43 -17.60 22.24 -7.45
CA VAL A 43 -16.34 22.34 -6.73
C VAL A 43 -15.49 23.41 -7.39
N PRO A 44 -15.12 24.49 -6.67
CA PRO A 44 -14.24 25.50 -7.23
C PRO A 44 -12.83 24.93 -7.38
N PHE A 45 -12.14 25.29 -8.46
CA PHE A 45 -10.79 24.81 -8.75
C PHE A 45 -9.80 25.06 -7.60
N ILE A 46 -9.91 26.21 -6.91
CA ILE A 46 -9.10 26.54 -5.72
C ILE A 46 -9.18 25.43 -4.67
N LEU A 47 -10.36 24.86 -4.44
CA LEU A 47 -10.53 23.84 -3.41
C LEU A 47 -9.82 22.54 -3.81
N LEU A 48 -9.93 22.13 -5.08
CA LEU A 48 -9.19 20.98 -5.62
C LEU A 48 -7.68 21.20 -5.57
N PHE A 49 -7.22 22.41 -5.90
CA PHE A 49 -5.81 22.77 -5.87
C PHE A 49 -5.24 22.72 -4.45
N LEU A 50 -5.92 23.32 -3.48
CA LEU A 50 -5.55 23.23 -2.07
C LEU A 50 -5.58 21.79 -1.57
N TRP A 51 -6.54 20.97 -2.05
CA TRP A 51 -6.61 19.56 -1.70
C TRP A 51 -5.43 18.76 -2.25
N GLY A 52 -5.01 19.04 -3.48
CA GLY A 52 -3.79 18.49 -4.06
C GLY A 52 -2.56 18.82 -3.21
N ILE A 53 -2.35 20.10 -2.89
CA ILE A 53 -1.22 20.54 -2.04
C ILE A 53 -1.28 19.90 -0.66
N ALA A 54 -2.44 19.94 0.00
CA ALA A 54 -2.62 19.37 1.33
C ALA A 54 -2.35 17.86 1.35
N SER A 55 -2.81 17.13 0.33
CA SER A 55 -2.54 15.69 0.21
C SER A 55 -1.05 15.38 0.00
N GLY A 56 -0.35 16.19 -0.80
CA GLY A 56 1.09 16.06 -1.00
C GLY A 56 1.89 16.38 0.27
N ALA A 57 1.53 17.45 0.97
CA ALA A 57 2.14 17.82 2.25
C ALA A 57 1.92 16.72 3.30
N LEU A 58 0.70 16.19 3.38
CA LEU A 58 0.36 15.08 4.27
C LEU A 58 1.22 13.86 3.96
N TYR A 59 1.37 13.49 2.68
CA TYR A 59 2.24 12.39 2.27
C TYR A 59 3.69 12.57 2.71
N ILE A 60 4.26 13.76 2.50
CA ILE A 60 5.65 14.08 2.90
C ILE A 60 5.84 13.96 4.41
N VAL A 61 4.89 14.45 5.21
CA VAL A 61 4.94 14.35 6.67
C VAL A 61 4.77 12.91 7.15
N PHE A 62 3.95 12.11 6.46
CA PHE A 62 3.75 10.70 6.80
C PHE A 62 4.96 9.81 6.45
N LEU A 63 5.79 10.17 5.46
CA LEU A 63 6.98 9.38 5.12
C LEU A 63 7.92 9.11 6.30
N PRO A 64 8.45 10.12 7.02
CA PRO A 64 9.31 9.86 8.17
C PRO A 64 8.58 9.13 9.30
N VAL A 65 7.31 9.44 9.53
CA VAL A 65 6.49 8.77 10.56
C VAL A 65 6.33 7.29 10.26
N THR A 66 5.98 6.94 9.01
CA THR A 66 5.81 5.55 8.59
C THR A 66 7.11 4.78 8.66
N ILE A 67 8.25 5.39 8.31
CA ILE A 67 9.58 4.79 8.48
C ILE A 67 9.83 4.43 9.94
N ILE A 68 9.65 5.39 10.87
CA ILE A 68 9.87 5.18 12.30
C ILE A 68 8.96 4.08 12.85
N VAL A 69 7.66 4.16 12.57
CA VAL A 69 6.67 3.18 13.02
C VAL A 69 6.99 1.79 12.48
N MET A 70 7.34 1.69 11.19
CA MET A 70 7.69 0.42 10.56
C MET A 70 8.99 -0.16 11.13
N SER A 71 9.99 0.68 11.41
CA SER A 71 11.23 0.26 12.07
C SER A 71 10.95 -0.33 13.46
N PHE A 72 10.16 0.36 14.28
CA PHE A 72 9.78 -0.17 15.61
C PHE A 72 8.94 -1.43 15.51
N TYR A 73 8.01 -1.50 14.55
CA TYR A 73 7.20 -2.70 14.32
C TYR A 73 8.07 -3.91 13.94
N LEU A 74 9.04 -3.73 13.05
CA LEU A 74 9.96 -4.80 12.64
C LEU A 74 10.90 -5.21 13.78
N LEU A 75 11.44 -4.25 14.54
CA LEU A 75 12.29 -4.52 15.69
C LEU A 75 11.50 -5.27 16.77
N GLY A 76 10.32 -4.78 17.14
CA GLY A 76 9.43 -5.47 18.08
C GLY A 76 9.10 -6.88 17.58
N ARG A 77 8.66 -7.02 16.33
CA ARG A 77 8.37 -8.34 15.74
C ARG A 77 9.58 -9.25 15.71
N ARG A 78 10.80 -8.76 15.53
CA ARG A 78 12.02 -9.59 15.57
C ARG A 78 12.38 -10.02 16.99
N VAL A 79 12.28 -9.12 17.96
CA VAL A 79 12.56 -9.40 19.38
C VAL A 79 11.51 -10.38 19.94
N PHE A 80 10.22 -10.06 19.80
CA PHE A 80 9.13 -10.91 20.28
C PHE A 80 8.94 -12.17 19.41
N GLY A 81 9.15 -12.08 18.09
CA GLY A 81 9.12 -13.23 17.19
C GLY A 81 10.28 -14.21 17.41
N GLY A 82 11.43 -13.73 17.91
CA GLY A 82 12.53 -14.59 18.39
C GLY A 82 12.16 -15.36 19.65
N ALA A 83 11.41 -14.75 20.57
CA ALA A 83 10.87 -15.43 21.75
C ALA A 83 9.85 -16.53 21.35
N PHE A 84 8.99 -16.29 20.37
CA PHE A 84 8.13 -17.33 19.77
C PHE A 84 8.90 -18.35 18.92
N GLY A 85 10.06 -17.97 18.36
CA GLY A 85 10.99 -18.86 17.66
C GLY A 85 11.59 -19.92 18.57
N GLN A 86 11.89 -19.57 19.83
CA GLN A 86 12.35 -20.52 20.84
C GLN A 86 11.29 -21.57 21.19
N VAL A 87 10.01 -21.20 21.16
CA VAL A 87 8.89 -22.14 21.33
C VAL A 87 8.75 -23.08 20.12
N ARG A 88 9.03 -22.60 18.89
CA ARG A 88 9.07 -23.46 17.70
C ARG A 88 10.26 -24.41 17.64
N THR A 89 11.41 -24.05 18.19
CA THR A 89 12.55 -24.99 18.32
C THR A 89 12.29 -26.15 19.28
N SER A 90 11.28 -26.04 20.16
CA SER A 90 10.81 -27.17 20.96
C SER A 90 9.94 -28.15 20.16
N ILE A 91 9.47 -27.76 18.96
CA ILE A 91 8.63 -28.58 18.06
C ILE A 91 9.41 -29.04 16.81
N SER A 92 10.51 -28.37 16.45
CA SER A 92 11.35 -28.76 15.31
C SER A 92 12.39 -29.84 15.66
N PHE A 93 11.96 -30.97 16.22
CA PHE A 93 12.81 -32.14 16.31
C PHE A 93 12.85 -32.82 14.92
N GLY A 94 13.82 -32.43 14.09
CA GLY A 94 14.24 -33.24 12.92
C GLY A 94 14.08 -32.66 11.52
N TRP A 95 13.53 -31.45 11.33
CA TRP A 95 13.41 -30.88 9.97
C TRP A 95 14.66 -30.06 9.59
N ARG A 96 15.46 -30.55 8.64
CA ARG A 96 16.65 -29.85 8.09
C ARG A 96 16.52 -29.62 6.58
N PRO A 97 15.76 -28.61 6.12
CA PRO A 97 15.49 -28.39 4.69
C PRO A 97 16.69 -27.83 3.90
N THR A 98 17.85 -27.65 4.54
CA THR A 98 19.06 -27.05 3.95
C THR A 98 20.31 -27.94 4.02
N GLU A 99 20.23 -29.14 4.60
CA GLU A 99 21.31 -30.12 4.46
C GLU A 99 21.19 -30.84 3.11
N ALA A 100 21.65 -30.18 2.06
CA ALA A 100 21.95 -30.89 0.82
C ALA A 100 23.17 -31.79 1.07
N TYR A 101 22.99 -33.10 0.92
CA TYR A 101 24.00 -34.16 0.90
C TYR A 101 24.99 -34.03 -0.29
N LEU A 102 25.26 -32.80 -0.75
CA LEU A 102 26.07 -32.47 -1.93
C LEU A 102 27.47 -31.96 -1.57
N ALA A 103 27.81 -31.83 -0.29
CA ALA A 103 29.19 -31.67 0.14
C ALA A 103 29.91 -33.03 0.06
N GLY A 104 30.31 -33.40 -1.16
CA GLY A 104 31.04 -34.61 -1.47
C GLY A 104 32.22 -34.85 -0.54
N LYS A 105 32.26 -36.06 0.02
CA LYS A 105 33.34 -36.65 0.81
C LYS A 105 34.68 -36.56 0.04
N ASN A 106 35.49 -35.56 0.35
CA ASN A 106 36.89 -35.53 -0.06
C ASN A 106 37.68 -36.59 0.72
N LYS A 107 37.72 -37.82 0.18
CA LYS A 107 38.56 -38.91 0.69
C LYS A 107 40.03 -38.63 0.32
N LYS A 108 40.75 -37.92 1.21
CA LYS A 108 42.21 -38.00 1.25
C LYS A 108 42.58 -39.33 1.90
N GLU A 109 43.14 -40.27 1.14
CA GLU A 109 43.78 -41.46 1.71
C GLU A 109 45.29 -41.38 1.43
N LYS A 110 46.03 -41.36 2.55
CA LYS A 110 47.49 -41.29 2.65
C LYS A 110 48.14 -42.59 2.17
N LYS A 111 49.36 -42.44 1.62
CA LYS A 111 50.38 -43.49 1.47
C LYS A 111 50.53 -44.34 2.75
N SER A 112 50.60 -45.66 2.60
CA SER A 112 51.47 -46.52 3.43
C SER A 112 51.81 -47.82 2.70
N ASN A 113 53.02 -48.26 2.98
CA ASN A 113 53.87 -49.28 2.35
C ASN A 113 53.44 -50.72 2.68
N GLY A 114 53.83 -51.70 1.85
CA GLY A 114 53.97 -53.10 2.29
C GLY A 114 53.53 -54.20 1.31
N LYS A 115 54.41 -54.62 0.40
CA LYS A 115 54.95 -55.99 0.28
C LYS A 115 56.03 -56.03 -0.80
#